data_AF-A0A1B6J1E7-F1
#
_entry.id   AF-A0A1B6J1E7-F1
#
_cell.length_a   1.000
_cell.length_b   1.000
_cell.length_c   1.000
_cell.angle_alpha   90.00
_cell.angle_beta   90.00
_cell.angle_gamma   90.00
#
_symmetry.space_group_name_H-M   'P 1'
#
loop_
_entity.id
_entity.type
_entity.pdbx_description
1 polymer ?
#
loop_
_entity_poly.entity_id
_entity_poly.type
_entity_poly.pdbx_seq_one_letter_code
_entity_poly.pdbx_strand_id
1 'polypeptide(L)'
;VFDGPVDDASIKAMKTWNINIVRVPLNEDCWLAINDHNPAFSGWNYINAVKNFVNLLRQNNLTVILDLHWTDGLYAGEGQGSCYDKTAKCQKPMADKQNATKFWASVAKWFKDDKEVIFDLFNEPYPDQVISNNTQAWKCWRDGGDACPGFQYEVAGMQDLVNAVRSVGSTNRVMLGGLRWSNDLSHWMEYLPSDSA
;
A
#
# COMPACT_ATOMS: atom_id res chain seq x y z
N VAL A 1 -7.98 -14.12 5.95
CA VAL A 1 -7.25 -13.31 4.96
C VAL A 1 -8.15 -12.24 4.39
N PHE A 2 -9.26 -12.60 3.72
CA PHE A 2 -10.25 -11.64 3.23
C PHE A 2 -11.49 -11.64 4.11
N ASP A 3 -12.16 -10.49 4.17
CA ASP A 3 -13.53 -10.40 4.66
C ASP A 3 -14.48 -10.53 3.46
N GLY A 4 -15.38 -11.53 3.50
CA GLY A 4 -16.30 -11.84 2.39
C GLY A 4 -15.75 -12.82 1.32
N PRO A 5 -16.60 -13.16 0.33
CA PRO A 5 -16.31 -14.19 -0.67
C PRO A 5 -15.34 -13.72 -1.75
N VAL A 6 -14.31 -14.53 -2.01
CA VAL A 6 -13.27 -14.30 -3.04
C VAL A 6 -13.23 -15.42 -4.07
N ASP A 7 -14.39 -16.01 -4.35
CA ASP A 7 -14.57 -17.15 -5.24
C ASP A 7 -15.13 -16.75 -6.62
N ASP A 8 -15.33 -17.74 -7.49
CA ASP A 8 -15.83 -17.52 -8.85
C ASP A 8 -17.27 -16.97 -8.86
N ALA A 9 -18.08 -17.29 -7.84
CA ALA A 9 -19.44 -16.79 -7.75
C ALA A 9 -19.46 -15.28 -7.45
N SER A 10 -18.60 -14.80 -6.54
CA SER A 10 -18.48 -13.37 -6.27
C SER A 10 -17.94 -12.61 -7.48
N ILE A 11 -16.99 -13.17 -8.22
CA ILE A 11 -16.46 -12.55 -9.45
C ILE A 11 -17.51 -12.51 -10.57
N LYS A 12 -18.31 -13.57 -10.74
CA LYS A 12 -19.45 -13.54 -11.68
C LYS A 12 -20.43 -12.42 -11.34
N ALA A 13 -20.73 -12.24 -10.06
CA ALA A 13 -21.56 -11.12 -9.60
C ALA A 13 -20.89 -9.77 -9.90
N MET A 14 -19.59 -9.60 -9.65
CA MET A 14 -18.87 -8.36 -10.03
C MET A 14 -19.05 -8.04 -11.52
N LYS A 15 -18.99 -9.06 -12.39
CA LYS A 15 -19.15 -8.88 -13.84
C LYS A 15 -20.56 -8.52 -14.25
N THR A 16 -21.61 -8.90 -13.52
CA THR A 16 -22.97 -8.42 -13.82
C THR A 16 -23.13 -6.92 -13.57
N TRP A 17 -22.26 -6.34 -12.75
CA TRP A 17 -22.18 -4.89 -12.52
C TRP A 17 -21.20 -4.18 -13.47
N ASN A 18 -20.67 -4.89 -14.49
CA ASN A 18 -19.67 -4.39 -15.42
C ASN A 18 -18.36 -3.91 -14.76
N ILE A 19 -18.01 -4.47 -13.60
CA ILE A 19 -16.70 -4.22 -12.97
C ILE A 19 -15.60 -4.74 -13.89
N ASN A 20 -14.56 -3.92 -14.09
CA ASN A 20 -13.38 -4.23 -14.91
C ASN A 20 -12.06 -4.19 -14.11
N ILE A 21 -12.06 -3.53 -12.95
CA ILE A 21 -10.91 -3.39 -12.07
C ILE A 21 -11.32 -3.70 -10.64
N VAL A 22 -10.50 -4.47 -9.92
CA VAL A 22 -10.69 -4.76 -8.49
C VAL A 22 -9.47 -4.31 -7.71
N ARG A 23 -9.68 -3.44 -6.71
CA ARG A 23 -8.66 -3.05 -5.74
C ARG A 23 -8.68 -4.03 -4.56
N VAL A 24 -7.52 -4.59 -4.25
CA VAL A 24 -7.33 -5.58 -3.18
C VAL A 24 -6.40 -4.97 -2.13
N PRO A 25 -6.97 -4.48 -1.02
CA PRO A 25 -6.20 -3.98 0.13
C PRO A 25 -5.35 -5.08 0.76
N LEU A 26 -4.09 -4.75 1.06
CA LEU A 26 -3.13 -5.66 1.67
C LEU A 26 -2.65 -5.15 3.03
N ASN A 27 -2.23 -6.10 3.85
CA ASN A 27 -1.70 -5.88 5.19
C ASN A 27 -0.22 -6.26 5.22
N GLU A 28 0.63 -5.31 5.60
CA GLU A 28 2.08 -5.48 5.64
C GLU A 28 2.53 -6.61 6.58
N ASP A 29 2.09 -6.56 7.84
CA ASP A 29 2.51 -7.52 8.86
C ASP A 29 2.11 -8.95 8.47
N CYS A 30 0.87 -9.11 7.99
CA CYS A 30 0.37 -10.39 7.52
C CYS A 30 1.17 -10.90 6.34
N TRP A 31 1.54 -10.04 5.39
CA TRP A 31 2.36 -10.45 4.24
C TRP A 31 3.77 -10.87 4.65
N LEU A 32 4.41 -10.09 5.54
CA LEU A 32 5.78 -10.30 5.99
C LEU A 32 5.91 -11.35 7.12
N ALA A 33 4.80 -11.80 7.71
CA ALA A 33 4.76 -12.69 8.87
C ALA A 33 5.53 -12.15 10.09
N ILE A 34 5.31 -10.87 10.40
CA ILE A 34 5.91 -10.19 11.56
C ILE A 34 4.84 -9.84 12.60
N ASN A 35 5.27 -9.34 13.76
CA ASN A 35 4.40 -8.82 14.83
C ASN A 35 3.36 -9.82 15.37
N ASP A 36 3.69 -11.13 15.34
CA ASP A 36 2.92 -12.24 15.93
C ASP A 36 1.44 -12.31 15.52
N HIS A 37 1.12 -11.89 14.30
CA HIS A 37 -0.22 -12.11 13.72
C HIS A 37 -0.50 -13.61 13.57
N ASN A 38 -1.79 -13.97 13.62
CA ASN A 38 -2.22 -15.37 13.57
C ASN A 38 -1.61 -16.09 12.35
N PRO A 39 -0.76 -17.12 12.53
CA PRO A 39 -0.08 -17.80 11.42
C PRO A 39 -1.02 -18.41 10.37
N ALA A 40 -2.28 -18.67 10.71
CA ALA A 40 -3.30 -19.11 9.75
C ALA A 40 -3.60 -18.05 8.67
N PHE A 41 -3.31 -16.77 8.95
CA PHE A 41 -3.60 -15.63 8.09
C PHE A 41 -2.36 -14.77 7.80
N SER A 42 -1.15 -15.31 7.99
CA SER A 42 0.09 -14.58 7.78
C SER A 42 1.12 -15.40 6.99
N GLY A 43 2.16 -14.73 6.49
CA GLY A 43 3.23 -15.32 5.70
C GLY A 43 2.72 -16.02 4.46
N TRP A 44 3.20 -17.24 4.21
CA TRP A 44 2.83 -18.01 3.03
C TRP A 44 1.34 -18.27 2.89
N ASN A 45 0.60 -18.41 3.99
CA ASN A 45 -0.86 -18.57 3.94
C ASN A 45 -1.53 -17.31 3.37
N TYR A 46 -1.07 -16.13 3.81
CA TYR A 46 -1.54 -14.84 3.29
C TYR A 46 -1.13 -14.64 1.83
N ILE A 47 0.15 -14.83 1.52
CA ILE A 47 0.71 -14.68 0.17
C ILE A 47 -0.01 -15.60 -0.83
N ASN A 48 -0.23 -16.87 -0.48
CA ASN A 48 -0.92 -17.80 -1.37
C ASN A 48 -2.39 -17.44 -1.56
N ALA A 49 -3.08 -17.00 -0.51
CA ALA A 49 -4.46 -16.54 -0.62
C ALA A 49 -4.58 -15.31 -1.54
N VAL A 50 -3.68 -14.33 -1.42
CA VAL A 50 -3.62 -13.15 -2.31
C VAL A 50 -3.31 -13.59 -3.74
N LYS A 51 -2.27 -14.39 -3.96
CA LYS A 51 -1.92 -14.88 -5.30
C LYS A 51 -3.08 -15.64 -5.96
N ASN A 52 -3.77 -16.51 -5.23
CA ASN A 52 -4.90 -17.26 -5.75
C ASN A 52 -6.05 -16.34 -6.15
N PHE A 53 -6.36 -15.33 -5.33
CA PHE A 53 -7.43 -14.40 -5.65
C PHE A 53 -7.06 -13.49 -6.83
N VAL A 54 -5.84 -12.95 -6.88
CA VAL A 54 -5.33 -12.21 -8.04
C VAL A 54 -5.44 -13.07 -9.30
N ASN A 55 -4.95 -14.31 -9.27
CA ASN A 55 -5.03 -15.21 -10.42
C ASN A 55 -6.47 -15.44 -10.88
N LEU A 56 -7.42 -15.60 -9.95
CA LEU A 56 -8.83 -15.80 -10.29
C LEU A 56 -9.46 -14.55 -10.93
N LEU A 57 -9.14 -13.36 -10.43
CA LEU A 57 -9.55 -12.08 -11.03
C LEU A 57 -8.98 -11.93 -12.45
N ARG A 58 -7.68 -12.22 -12.61
CA ARG A 58 -6.97 -12.14 -13.89
C ARG A 58 -7.49 -13.13 -14.92
N GLN A 59 -7.77 -14.38 -14.52
CA GLN A 59 -8.43 -15.39 -15.37
C GLN A 59 -9.82 -14.96 -15.86
N ASN A 60 -10.47 -14.05 -15.11
CA ASN A 60 -11.75 -13.48 -15.45
C ASN A 60 -11.67 -12.15 -16.22
N ASN A 61 -10.46 -11.76 -16.66
CA ASN A 61 -10.13 -10.52 -17.37
C ASN A 61 -10.38 -9.24 -16.57
N LEU A 62 -10.23 -9.29 -15.24
CA LEU A 62 -10.30 -8.11 -14.38
C LEU A 62 -8.89 -7.62 -14.06
N THR A 63 -8.60 -6.34 -14.33
CA THR A 63 -7.35 -5.69 -13.87
C THR A 63 -7.35 -5.64 -12.34
N VAL A 64 -6.18 -5.75 -11.73
CA VAL A 64 -6.07 -5.79 -10.26
C VAL A 64 -5.20 -4.63 -9.78
N ILE A 65 -5.67 -3.92 -8.75
CA ILE A 65 -4.86 -2.95 -8.01
C ILE A 65 -4.52 -3.59 -6.67
N LEU A 66 -3.23 -3.82 -6.39
CA LEU A 66 -2.76 -4.22 -5.07
C LEU A 66 -2.40 -2.96 -4.29
N ASP A 67 -2.93 -2.83 -3.08
CA ASP A 67 -2.81 -1.62 -2.25
C ASP A 67 -2.14 -1.94 -0.92
N LEU A 68 -1.11 -1.16 -0.54
CA LEU A 68 -0.58 -1.20 0.82
C LEU A 68 -1.51 -0.41 1.74
N HIS A 69 -2.42 -1.14 2.40
CA HIS A 69 -3.52 -0.54 3.15
C HIS A 69 -3.17 -0.28 4.61
N TRP A 70 -2.60 -1.28 5.28
CA TRP A 70 -2.18 -1.19 6.68
C TRP A 70 -0.69 -1.53 6.82
N THR A 71 0.01 -0.68 7.57
CA THR A 71 1.45 -0.78 7.89
C THR A 71 1.69 -0.73 9.39
N ASP A 72 2.89 -1.12 9.81
CA ASP A 72 3.45 -0.80 11.12
C ASP A 72 3.67 0.72 11.26
N GLY A 73 3.93 1.18 12.49
CA GLY A 73 4.25 2.56 12.85
C GLY A 73 3.46 3.01 14.07
N LEU A 74 4.10 3.42 15.17
CA LEU A 74 3.34 4.02 16.27
C LEU A 74 2.86 5.41 15.86
N TYR A 75 1.55 5.64 15.87
CA TYR A 75 0.97 6.98 15.76
C TYR A 75 -0.14 7.09 16.81
N ALA A 76 -0.26 8.28 17.40
CA ALA A 76 -1.27 8.60 18.42
C ALA A 76 -1.83 10.02 18.25
N GLY A 77 -1.62 10.63 17.07
CA GLY A 77 -2.09 11.96 16.74
C GLY A 77 -3.48 11.97 16.10
N GLU A 78 -3.85 13.14 15.56
CA GLU A 78 -5.14 13.37 14.93
C GLU A 78 -5.33 12.51 13.66
N GLY A 79 -6.59 12.21 13.34
CA GLY A 79 -6.94 11.43 12.14
C GLY A 79 -6.84 9.91 12.28
N GLN A 80 -6.20 9.37 13.32
CA GLN A 80 -6.07 7.92 13.51
C GLN A 80 -7.33 7.21 14.08
N GLY A 81 -8.32 7.99 14.54
CA GLY A 81 -9.48 7.44 15.23
C GLY A 81 -9.08 6.73 16.54
N SER A 82 -9.71 5.61 16.85
CA SER A 82 -9.55 4.92 18.15
C SER A 82 -8.48 3.82 18.17
N CYS A 83 -7.70 3.64 17.09
CA CYS A 83 -6.70 2.57 17.01
C CYS A 83 -5.29 3.09 17.20
N TYR A 84 -4.69 2.83 18.37
CA TYR A 84 -3.32 3.24 18.72
C TYR A 84 -2.29 2.11 18.57
N ASP A 85 -2.64 1.07 17.80
CA ASP A 85 -1.78 -0.10 17.65
C ASP A 85 -0.61 0.23 16.71
N LYS A 86 0.60 -0.06 17.18
CA LYS A 86 1.82 0.04 16.38
C LYS A 86 1.75 -0.90 15.18
N THR A 87 1.23 -2.11 15.37
CA THR A 87 1.10 -3.13 14.32
C THR A 87 0.12 -2.71 13.22
N ALA A 88 0.15 -3.42 12.09
CA ALA A 88 -0.71 -3.19 10.93
C ALA A 88 -2.17 -3.58 11.20
N LYS A 89 -2.85 -2.92 12.14
CA LYS A 89 -4.29 -3.08 12.45
C LYS A 89 -5.12 -1.84 12.16
N CYS A 90 -4.45 -0.76 11.79
CA CYS A 90 -5.07 0.49 11.39
C CYS A 90 -4.15 1.29 10.50
N GLN A 91 -4.75 2.24 9.78
CA GLN A 91 -4.08 3.15 8.88
C GLN A 91 -3.11 4.07 9.63
N LYS A 92 -1.97 4.39 9.00
CA LYS A 92 -0.96 5.32 9.49
C LYS A 92 -0.85 6.53 8.54
N PRO A 93 -0.31 7.68 8.99
CA PRO A 93 -0.22 8.87 8.12
C PRO A 93 0.66 8.67 6.89
N MET A 94 1.69 7.83 7.03
CA MET A 94 2.61 7.43 5.98
C MET A 94 3.10 5.99 6.25
N ALA A 95 3.65 5.33 5.23
CA ALA A 95 4.28 4.02 5.38
C ALA A 95 5.54 4.07 6.28
N ASP A 96 5.83 3.01 7.02
CA ASP A 96 7.07 2.92 7.79
C ASP A 96 8.26 2.47 6.91
N LYS A 97 9.44 3.02 7.19
CA LYS A 97 10.66 2.69 6.45
C LYS A 97 11.14 1.26 6.66
N GLN A 98 10.90 0.72 7.86
CA GLN A 98 11.47 -0.55 8.30
C GLN A 98 10.94 -1.74 7.49
N ASN A 99 9.65 -1.72 7.13
CA ASN A 99 8.94 -2.85 6.57
C ASN A 99 8.32 -2.57 5.20
N ALA A 100 7.85 -1.35 4.91
CA ALA A 100 7.07 -1.10 3.69
C ALA A 100 7.87 -1.30 2.40
N THR A 101 9.17 -0.99 2.44
CA THR A 101 10.07 -1.25 1.31
C THR A 101 10.30 -2.75 1.09
N LYS A 102 10.37 -3.56 2.15
CA LYS A 102 10.47 -5.02 2.06
C LYS A 102 9.18 -5.64 1.54
N PHE A 103 8.05 -5.12 2.03
CA PHE A 103 6.72 -5.49 1.55
C PHE A 103 6.62 -5.28 0.04
N TRP A 104 6.89 -4.07 -0.45
CA TRP A 104 6.77 -3.76 -1.88
C TRP A 104 7.75 -4.53 -2.76
N ALA A 105 9.00 -4.70 -2.33
CA ALA A 105 9.94 -5.55 -3.05
C ALA A 105 9.42 -6.99 -3.16
N SER A 106 8.83 -7.53 -2.09
CA SER A 106 8.24 -8.88 -2.11
C SER A 106 6.99 -8.97 -2.98
N VAL A 107 6.03 -8.05 -2.86
CA VAL A 107 4.80 -8.04 -3.66
C VAL A 107 5.15 -7.90 -5.14
N ALA A 108 5.99 -6.92 -5.50
CA ALA A 108 6.42 -6.70 -6.87
C ALA A 108 7.12 -7.94 -7.45
N LYS A 109 7.95 -8.63 -6.67
CA LYS A 109 8.62 -9.86 -7.13
C LYS A 109 7.63 -10.95 -7.55
N TRP A 110 6.48 -11.06 -6.87
CA TRP A 110 5.46 -12.07 -7.21
C TRP A 110 4.62 -11.71 -8.43
N PHE A 111 4.38 -10.42 -8.68
CA PHE A 111 3.42 -9.97 -9.68
C PHE A 111 4.06 -9.24 -10.88
N LYS A 112 5.39 -9.12 -10.93
CA LYS A 112 6.09 -8.31 -11.95
C LYS A 112 5.85 -8.70 -13.40
N ASP A 113 5.45 -9.95 -13.64
CA ASP A 113 5.24 -10.49 -14.98
C ASP A 113 3.80 -10.27 -15.49
N ASP A 114 2.85 -9.91 -14.62
CA ASP A 114 1.48 -9.55 -15.01
C ASP A 114 1.32 -8.03 -15.10
N LYS A 115 1.33 -7.48 -16.32
CA LYS A 115 1.26 -6.01 -16.57
C LYS A 115 -0.10 -5.39 -16.32
N GLU A 116 -1.13 -6.21 -16.08
CA GLU A 116 -2.46 -5.77 -15.69
C GLU A 116 -2.65 -5.77 -14.16
N VAL A 117 -1.58 -6.04 -13.40
CA VAL A 117 -1.52 -5.72 -11.98
C VAL A 117 -0.89 -4.33 -11.81
N ILE A 118 -1.60 -3.46 -11.12
CA ILE A 118 -1.19 -2.10 -10.76
C ILE A 118 -0.86 -2.09 -9.25
N PHE A 119 0.17 -1.35 -8.86
CA PHE A 119 0.59 -1.22 -7.47
C PHE A 119 0.23 0.17 -6.93
N ASP A 120 -0.72 0.24 -6.01
CA ASP A 120 -1.08 1.45 -5.27
C ASP A 120 -0.25 1.52 -3.99
N LEU A 121 0.77 2.38 -3.98
CA LEU A 121 1.92 2.19 -3.09
C LEU A 121 1.61 2.47 -1.62
N PHE A 122 0.59 3.27 -1.32
CA PHE A 122 0.15 3.50 0.05
C PHE A 122 -1.26 4.11 0.08
N ASN A 123 -2.15 3.53 0.88
CA ASN A 123 -3.52 3.98 1.01
C ASN A 123 -3.62 5.34 1.71
N GLU A 124 -4.13 6.34 0.97
CA GLU A 124 -4.59 7.63 1.52
C GLU A 124 -3.56 8.31 2.45
N PRO A 125 -2.44 8.82 1.90
CA PRO A 125 -1.45 9.53 2.72
C PRO A 125 -2.03 10.78 3.39
N TYR A 126 -1.67 11.01 4.65
CA TYR A 126 -2.08 12.20 5.41
C TYR A 126 -0.98 12.74 6.37
N PRO A 127 0.29 12.90 5.93
CA PRO A 127 1.35 13.41 6.79
C PRO A 127 1.07 14.83 7.31
N ASP A 128 0.13 15.56 6.71
CA ASP A 128 -0.28 16.89 7.14
C ASP A 128 -1.06 16.92 8.47
N GLN A 129 -1.47 15.76 9.00
CA GLN A 129 -1.93 15.64 10.41
C GLN A 129 -0.77 15.65 11.41
N VAL A 130 0.46 15.34 10.97
CA VAL A 130 1.68 15.40 11.78
C VAL A 130 2.46 16.69 11.51
N ILE A 131 2.43 17.16 10.27
CA ILE A 131 3.24 18.27 9.76
C ILE A 131 2.31 19.38 9.23
N SER A 132 2.15 20.45 10.01
CA SER A 132 1.23 21.55 9.65
C SER A 132 1.69 22.41 8.47
N ASN A 133 2.99 22.43 8.15
CA ASN A 133 3.50 23.15 6.99
C ASN A 133 3.31 22.31 5.72
N ASN A 134 2.47 22.79 4.78
CA ASN A 134 2.10 22.04 3.58
C ASN A 134 3.30 21.67 2.67
N THR A 135 4.24 22.60 2.44
CA THR A 135 5.46 22.33 1.68
C THR A 135 6.30 21.24 2.35
N GLN A 136 6.42 21.27 3.68
CA GLN A 136 7.14 20.23 4.41
C GLN A 136 6.40 18.89 4.39
N ALA A 137 5.07 18.88 4.43
CA ALA A 137 4.27 17.66 4.31
C ALA A 137 4.46 16.99 2.94
N TRP A 138 4.50 17.75 1.85
CA TRP A 138 4.82 17.24 0.51
C TRP A 138 6.26 16.72 0.39
N LYS A 139 7.24 17.39 1.02
CA LYS A 139 8.62 16.87 1.13
C LYS A 139 8.65 15.55 1.90
N CYS A 140 7.98 15.48 3.06
CA CYS A 140 7.85 14.24 3.82
C CYS A 140 7.24 13.12 2.97
N TRP A 141 6.14 13.42 2.27
CA TRP A 141 5.45 12.47 1.40
C TRP A 141 6.37 11.88 0.33
N ARG A 142 7.21 12.71 -0.32
CA ARG A 142 8.13 12.24 -1.36
C ARG A 142 9.36 11.54 -0.78
N ASP A 143 10.02 12.20 0.18
CA ASP A 143 11.40 11.90 0.58
C ASP A 143 11.50 10.99 1.83
N GLY A 144 10.47 10.96 2.68
CA GLY A 144 10.50 10.22 3.93
C GLY A 144 11.60 10.69 4.90
N GLY A 145 11.98 9.82 5.84
CA GLY A 145 13.12 10.01 6.74
C GLY A 145 13.13 11.39 7.43
N ASP A 146 14.27 12.09 7.35
CA ASP A 146 14.47 13.40 7.98
C ASP A 146 13.53 14.50 7.45
N ALA A 147 12.90 14.31 6.29
CA ALA A 147 11.89 15.23 5.78
C ALA A 147 10.55 15.13 6.53
N CYS A 148 10.41 14.18 7.45
CA CYS A 148 9.18 13.92 8.21
C CYS A 148 9.33 14.24 9.72
N PRO A 149 9.56 15.50 10.11
CA PRO A 149 9.66 15.86 11.52
C PRO A 149 8.35 15.59 12.26
N GLY A 150 8.45 15.17 13.52
CA GLY A 150 7.29 14.95 14.40
C GLY A 150 6.70 13.53 14.36
N PHE A 151 7.11 12.69 13.39
CA PHE A 151 6.72 11.29 13.38
C PHE A 151 7.39 10.48 14.50
N GLN A 152 6.66 9.48 15.02
CA GLN A 152 7.14 8.58 16.09
C GLN A 152 7.77 7.29 15.54
N TYR A 153 7.86 7.18 14.22
CA TYR A 153 8.53 6.12 13.47
C TYR A 153 9.21 6.72 12.23
N GLU A 154 10.21 6.05 11.70
CA GLU A 154 10.86 6.50 10.46
C GLU A 154 9.94 6.26 9.26
N VAL A 155 9.69 7.31 8.49
CA VAL A 155 8.77 7.27 7.34
C VAL A 155 9.47 6.79 6.07
N ALA A 156 8.86 5.88 5.34
CA ALA A 156 9.14 5.67 3.93
C ALA A 156 8.42 6.72 3.09
N GLY A 157 9.16 7.50 2.30
CA GLY A 157 8.58 8.38 1.30
C GLY A 157 8.10 7.59 0.08
N MET A 158 7.26 8.18 -0.76
CA MET A 158 6.81 7.54 -2.01
C MET A 158 7.98 7.16 -2.92
N GLN A 159 9.07 7.93 -2.91
CA GLN A 159 10.27 7.57 -3.67
C GLN A 159 10.87 6.24 -3.20
N ASP A 160 10.85 5.95 -1.90
CA ASP A 160 11.34 4.68 -1.36
C ASP A 160 10.50 3.50 -1.83
N LEU A 161 9.17 3.68 -1.87
CA LEU A 161 8.25 2.64 -2.29
C LEU A 161 8.37 2.38 -3.80
N VAL A 162 8.50 3.43 -4.61
CA VAL A 162 8.81 3.29 -6.05
C VAL A 162 10.12 2.54 -6.25
N ASN A 163 11.18 2.95 -5.55
CA ASN A 163 12.49 2.29 -5.62
C ASN A 163 12.40 0.82 -5.21
N ALA A 164 11.63 0.48 -4.18
CA ALA A 164 11.42 -0.90 -3.74
C ALA A 164 10.79 -1.77 -4.84
N VAL A 165 9.75 -1.27 -5.52
CA VAL A 165 9.13 -1.96 -6.66
C VAL A 165 10.14 -2.14 -7.81
N ARG A 166 10.88 -1.08 -8.15
CA ARG A 166 11.84 -1.12 -9.27
C ARG A 166 13.07 -1.97 -8.98
N SER A 167 13.48 -2.11 -7.72
CA SER A 167 14.65 -2.89 -7.30
C SER A 167 14.60 -4.36 -7.70
N VAL A 168 13.40 -4.91 -7.94
CA VAL A 168 13.18 -6.31 -8.37
C VAL A 168 12.93 -6.45 -9.88
N GLY A 169 13.13 -5.37 -10.63
CA GLY A 169 12.94 -5.31 -12.09
C GLY A 169 11.46 -5.28 -12.50
N SER A 170 10.55 -4.89 -11.61
CA SER A 170 9.14 -4.73 -11.98
C SER A 170 8.94 -3.46 -12.80
N THR A 171 8.26 -3.58 -13.95
CA THR A 171 7.80 -2.47 -14.79
C THR A 171 6.28 -2.28 -14.71
N ASN A 172 5.64 -2.80 -13.65
CA ASN A 172 4.20 -2.61 -13.42
C ASN A 172 3.90 -1.13 -13.20
N ARG A 173 2.69 -0.71 -13.62
CA ARG A 173 2.20 0.64 -13.32
C ARG A 173 2.10 0.81 -11.80
N VAL A 174 2.52 1.98 -11.32
CA VAL A 174 2.39 2.38 -9.92
C VAL A 174 1.40 3.54 -9.79
N MET A 175 0.67 3.59 -8.68
CA MET A 175 -0.25 4.65 -8.30
C MET A 175 0.20 5.23 -6.96
N LEU A 176 0.13 6.55 -6.84
CA LEU A 176 0.55 7.30 -5.65
C LEU A 176 -0.53 8.34 -5.31
N GLY A 177 -1.25 8.13 -4.20
CA GLY A 177 -2.15 9.14 -3.64
C GLY A 177 -1.41 10.38 -3.13
N GLY A 178 -2.08 11.54 -3.12
CA GLY A 178 -1.55 12.78 -2.55
C GLY A 178 -1.77 12.91 -1.03
N LEU A 179 -1.73 14.12 -0.51
CA LEU A 179 -1.97 14.40 0.92
C LEU A 179 -3.47 14.37 1.26
N ARG A 180 -3.81 14.55 2.54
CA ARG A 180 -5.21 14.64 3.03
C ARG A 180 -6.06 13.45 2.62
N TRP A 181 -5.58 12.25 2.90
CA TRP A 181 -6.24 11.01 2.47
C TRP A 181 -6.45 10.99 0.95
N SER A 182 -5.41 11.36 0.21
CA SER A 182 -5.43 11.51 -1.25
C SER A 182 -6.33 12.62 -1.82
N ASN A 183 -6.93 13.49 -1.01
CA ASN A 183 -7.80 14.58 -1.50
C ASN A 183 -7.03 15.81 -1.97
N ASP A 184 -5.75 15.95 -1.62
CA ASP A 184 -4.89 17.05 -2.07
C ASP A 184 -3.84 16.55 -3.08
N LEU A 185 -4.03 16.91 -4.34
CA LEU A 185 -3.10 16.66 -5.45
C LEU A 185 -2.44 17.95 -5.96
N SER A 186 -2.62 19.08 -5.27
CA SER A 186 -2.23 20.41 -5.77
C SER A 186 -0.74 20.56 -6.10
N HIS A 187 0.13 19.83 -5.38
CA HIS A 187 1.57 19.81 -5.63
C HIS A 187 2.09 18.45 -6.12
N TRP A 188 1.22 17.52 -6.52
CA TRP A 188 1.63 16.17 -6.90
C TRP A 188 2.67 16.16 -8.03
N MET A 189 2.50 17.02 -9.04
CA MET A 189 3.46 17.15 -10.15
C MET A 189 4.80 17.77 -9.73
N GLU A 190 4.82 18.63 -8.71
CA GLU A 190 6.05 19.26 -8.18
C GLU A 190 6.90 18.26 -7.38
N TYR A 191 6.23 17.34 -6.66
CA TYR A 191 6.87 16.35 -5.81
C TYR A 191 6.87 14.94 -6.40
N LEU A 192 6.52 14.78 -7.68
CA LEU A 192 6.44 13.49 -8.36
C LEU A 192 7.75 12.70 -8.19
N PRO A 193 7.72 11.48 -7.61
CA PRO A 193 8.90 10.62 -7.55
C PRO A 193 9.45 10.30 -8.94
N SER A 194 10.77 10.14 -9.03
CA SER A 194 11.42 9.63 -10.23
C SER A 194 11.15 8.13 -10.35
N ASP A 195 10.66 7.71 -11.51
CA ASP A 195 10.43 6.31 -11.86
C ASP A 195 11.43 5.88 -12.95
N SER A 196 12.11 4.75 -12.74
CA SER A 196 13.14 4.23 -13.64
C SER A 196 12.65 3.18 -14.64
N ALA A 197 11.36 2.79 -14.58
CA ALA A 197 10.77 1.80 -15.48
C ALA A 197 10.48 2.33 -16.89
#